data_AF-W7IQX7-F1
#
_entry.id   AF-W7IQX7-F1
#
_cell.length_a   1.000
_cell.length_b   1.000
_cell.length_c   1.000
_cell.angle_alpha   90.00
_cell.angle_beta   90.00
_cell.angle_gamma   90.00
#
_symmetry.space_group_name_H-M   'P 1'
#
loop_
_entity.id
_entity.type
_entity.pdbx_description
1 polymer ?
#
loop_
_entity_poly.entity_id
_entity_poly.type
_entity_poly.pdbx_seq_one_letter_code
_entity_poly.pdbx_strand_id
1 'polypeptide(L)'
;MTGVDYNLQAIEQCRAAVAGQAGPIAAAGDGLPLDADAGAFGRLPASAALADAVRALATAAGTELDRAGALLGGVDRALDSIGTSVAGTERAATQSLTTA
;
A
#
# COMPACT_ATOMS: atom_id res chain seq x y z
N MET A 1 -19.92 20.58 24.52
CA MET A 1 -19.16 19.30 24.63
C MET A 1 -18.11 19.29 23.53
N THR A 2 -16.89 19.73 23.80
CA THR A 2 -15.76 19.69 22.84
C THR A 2 -15.03 18.36 22.97
N GLY A 3 -15.79 17.28 22.83
CA GLY A 3 -15.34 15.91 23.05
C GLY A 3 -14.97 15.29 21.71
N VAL A 4 -13.69 15.33 21.39
CA VAL A 4 -13.02 14.64 20.28
C VAL A 4 -13.75 14.77 18.93
N ASP A 5 -13.49 15.87 18.22
CA ASP A 5 -13.64 15.90 16.76
C ASP A 5 -12.66 14.90 16.15
N TYR A 6 -12.98 13.61 16.19
CA TYR A 6 -12.36 12.65 15.30
C TYR A 6 -12.75 13.10 13.91
N ASN A 7 -11.79 13.64 13.18
CA ASN A 7 -12.01 14.10 11.83
C ASN A 7 -12.18 12.84 10.94
N LEU A 8 -13.38 12.22 11.01
CA LEU A 8 -13.79 11.07 10.22
C LEU A 8 -13.55 11.33 8.74
N GLN A 9 -13.77 12.57 8.32
CA GLN A 9 -13.43 13.06 6.99
C GLN A 9 -11.92 12.97 6.71
N ALA A 10 -11.04 13.31 7.66
CA ALA A 10 -9.59 13.11 7.51
C ALA A 10 -9.19 11.62 7.48
N ILE A 11 -9.85 10.75 8.25
CA ILE A 11 -9.63 9.29 8.21
C ILE A 11 -10.05 8.73 6.85
N GLU A 12 -11.19 9.16 6.32
CA GLU A 12 -11.67 8.82 4.98
C GLU A 12 -10.75 9.35 3.88
N GLN A 13 -10.25 10.57 4.00
CA GLN A 13 -9.25 11.13 3.08
C GLN A 13 -7.94 10.34 3.11
N CYS A 14 -7.43 9.96 4.29
CA CYS A 14 -6.26 9.10 4.41
C CYS A 14 -6.50 7.73 3.75
N ARG A 15 -7.67 7.13 3.98
CA ARG A 15 -8.05 5.84 3.37
C ARG A 15 -8.10 5.94 1.85
N ALA A 16 -8.73 6.97 1.32
CA ALA A 16 -8.80 7.23 -0.13
C ALA A 16 -7.40 7.45 -0.73
N ALA A 17 -6.53 8.18 -0.04
CA ALA A 17 -5.15 8.38 -0.47
C ALA A 17 -4.36 7.06 -0.50
N VAL A 18 -4.47 6.23 0.54
CA VAL A 18 -3.81 4.91 0.64
C VAL A 18 -4.32 3.96 -0.44
N ALA A 19 -5.65 3.86 -0.61
CA ALA A 19 -6.26 3.06 -1.66
C ALA A 19 -5.82 3.50 -3.06
N GLY A 20 -5.65 4.81 -3.27
CA GLY A 20 -5.14 5.38 -4.51
C GLY A 20 -3.69 5.01 -4.85
N GLN A 21 -2.88 4.58 -3.88
CA GLN A 21 -1.48 4.17 -4.11
C GLN A 21 -1.31 2.66 -4.35
N ALA A 22 -2.27 1.83 -3.95
CA ALA A 22 -2.17 0.38 -4.09
C ALA A 22 -2.09 -0.06 -5.56
N GLY A 23 -2.93 0.52 -6.44
CA GLY A 23 -2.91 0.24 -7.88
C GLY A 23 -1.60 0.64 -8.56
N PRO A 24 -1.10 1.88 -8.39
CA PRO A 24 0.19 2.31 -8.92
C PRO A 24 1.38 1.45 -8.47
N ILE A 25 1.42 0.99 -7.21
CA ILE A 25 2.50 0.14 -6.71
C ILE A 25 2.48 -1.25 -7.35
N ALA A 26 1.29 -1.85 -7.51
CA ALA A 26 1.16 -3.11 -8.23
C ALA A 26 1.61 -2.95 -9.70
N ALA A 27 1.15 -1.90 -10.38
CA ALA A 27 1.51 -1.61 -11.76
C ALA A 27 3.00 -1.31 -11.96
N ALA A 28 3.70 -0.78 -10.95
CA ALA A 28 5.13 -0.55 -11.00
C ALA A 28 5.95 -1.86 -11.08
N GLY A 29 5.39 -2.99 -10.61
CA GLY A 29 6.02 -4.30 -10.65
C GLY A 29 5.89 -5.01 -11.99
N ASP A 30 4.78 -4.79 -12.71
CA ASP A 30 4.42 -5.52 -13.94
C ASP A 30 5.44 -5.34 -15.08
N GLY A 31 6.18 -4.22 -15.08
CA GLY A 31 7.15 -3.88 -16.12
C GLY A 31 8.58 -4.37 -15.86
N LEU A 32 8.83 -5.07 -14.75
CA LEU A 32 10.18 -5.44 -14.35
C LEU A 32 10.76 -6.54 -15.25
N PRO A 33 12.01 -6.41 -15.74
CA PRO A 33 12.61 -7.34 -16.70
C PRO A 33 13.15 -8.60 -16.00
N LEU A 34 12.25 -9.43 -15.45
CA LEU A 34 12.57 -10.66 -14.72
C LEU A 34 13.23 -11.74 -15.60
N ASP A 35 12.96 -11.69 -16.91
CA ASP A 35 13.47 -12.64 -17.90
C ASP A 35 14.55 -12.03 -18.80
N ALA A 36 15.21 -10.93 -18.38
CA ALA A 36 16.27 -10.29 -19.16
C ALA A 36 17.32 -11.32 -19.57
N ASP A 37 17.66 -11.44 -20.85
CA ASP A 37 18.68 -12.35 -21.35
C ASP A 37 19.97 -11.63 -21.76
N ALA A 38 21.04 -12.39 -21.99
CA ALA A 38 22.32 -11.81 -22.42
C ALA A 38 22.20 -11.10 -23.79
N GLY A 39 21.32 -11.59 -24.68
CA GLY A 39 21.10 -11.04 -26.01
C GLY A 39 20.54 -9.62 -25.99
N ALA A 40 19.73 -9.28 -24.97
CA ALA A 40 19.26 -7.91 -24.72
C ALA A 40 20.40 -6.90 -24.51
N PHE A 41 21.58 -7.37 -24.10
CA PHE A 41 22.79 -6.56 -23.88
C PHE A 41 23.86 -6.79 -24.96
N GLY A 42 23.49 -7.39 -26.09
CA GLY A 42 24.39 -7.64 -27.21
C GLY A 42 25.34 -8.82 -27.00
N ARG A 43 26.54 -8.74 -27.58
CA ARG A 43 27.52 -9.85 -27.64
C ARG A 43 28.80 -9.58 -26.84
N LEU A 44 28.71 -8.74 -25.80
CA LEU A 44 29.86 -8.46 -24.95
C LEU A 44 30.16 -9.71 -24.09
N PRO A 45 31.43 -9.98 -23.74
CA PRO A 45 31.78 -11.11 -22.87
C PRO A 45 31.03 -11.09 -21.53
N ALA A 46 30.68 -9.90 -21.04
CA ALA A 46 29.96 -9.69 -19.79
C ALA A 46 28.44 -9.54 -19.94
N SER A 47 27.87 -9.70 -21.14
CA SER A 47 26.42 -9.51 -21.37
C SER A 47 25.56 -10.47 -20.52
N ALA A 48 26.06 -11.69 -20.26
CA ALA A 48 25.39 -12.63 -19.36
C ALA A 48 25.37 -12.15 -17.91
N ALA A 49 26.52 -11.65 -17.41
CA ALA A 49 26.61 -11.10 -16.06
C ALA A 49 25.76 -9.84 -15.88
N LEU A 50 25.63 -9.02 -16.93
CA LEU A 50 24.74 -7.86 -16.93
C LEU A 50 23.27 -8.30 -16.87
N ALA A 51 22.89 -9.33 -17.64
CA ALA A 51 21.55 -9.90 -17.58
C ALA A 51 21.24 -10.47 -16.17
N ASP A 52 22.19 -11.19 -15.57
CA ASP A 52 22.07 -11.66 -14.17
C ASP A 52 21.83 -10.50 -13.20
N ALA A 53 22.61 -9.43 -13.31
CA ALA A 53 22.48 -8.26 -12.45
C ALA A 53 21.11 -7.56 -12.61
N VAL A 54 20.62 -7.45 -13.85
CA VAL A 54 19.30 -6.87 -14.14
C VAL A 54 18.18 -7.74 -13.59
N ARG A 55 18.24 -9.06 -13.76
CA ARG A 55 17.26 -10.00 -13.16
C ARG A 55 17.27 -9.93 -11.63
N ALA A 56 18.44 -9.84 -11.02
CA ALA A 56 18.57 -9.70 -9.57
C ALA A 56 17.96 -8.39 -9.06
N LEU A 57 18.22 -7.28 -9.76
CA LEU A 57 17.61 -5.99 -9.44
C LEU A 57 16.09 -6.00 -9.62
N ALA A 58 15.60 -6.55 -10.72
CA ALA A 58 14.17 -6.70 -11.01
C ALA A 58 13.48 -7.54 -9.92
N THR A 59 14.08 -8.64 -9.49
CA THR A 59 13.57 -9.49 -8.42
C THR A 59 13.51 -8.75 -7.08
N ALA A 60 14.58 -8.02 -6.73
CA ALA A 60 14.64 -7.24 -5.50
C ALA A 60 13.60 -6.12 -5.49
N ALA A 61 13.44 -5.41 -6.62
CA ALA A 61 12.44 -4.36 -6.78
C ALA A 61 11.02 -4.93 -6.65
N GLY A 62 10.71 -6.04 -7.33
CA GLY A 62 9.40 -6.70 -7.21
C GLY A 62 9.08 -7.11 -5.77
N THR A 63 10.06 -7.70 -5.06
CA THR A 63 9.91 -8.06 -3.65
C THR A 63 9.58 -6.86 -2.76
N GLU A 64 10.21 -5.72 -2.99
CA GLU A 64 9.95 -4.52 -2.20
C GLU A 64 8.60 -3.88 -2.54
N LEU A 65 8.18 -3.91 -3.81
CA LEU A 65 6.86 -3.46 -4.23
C LEU A 65 5.74 -4.33 -3.61
N ASP A 66 5.93 -5.65 -3.55
CA ASP A 66 4.99 -6.56 -2.87
C ASP A 66 4.87 -6.23 -1.37
N ARG A 67 6.00 -5.94 -0.71
CA ARG A 67 6.01 -5.51 0.70
C ARG A 67 5.31 -4.18 0.89
N ALA A 68 5.54 -3.21 0.00
CA ALA A 68 4.86 -1.92 0.03
C ALA A 68 3.34 -2.10 -0.14
N GLY A 69 2.91 -2.95 -1.08
CA GLY A 69 1.50 -3.30 -1.27
C GLY A 69 0.89 -3.94 -0.02
N ALA A 70 1.59 -4.88 0.62
CA ALA A 70 1.15 -5.50 1.86
C ALA A 70 1.02 -4.49 3.01
N LEU A 71 1.95 -3.55 3.12
CA LEU A 71 1.93 -2.49 4.13
C LEU A 71 0.73 -1.55 3.91
N LEU A 72 0.49 -1.11 2.68
CA LEU A 72 -0.67 -0.28 2.34
C LEU A 72 -1.98 -0.99 2.64
N GLY A 73 -2.09 -2.29 2.33
CA GLY A 73 -3.25 -3.09 2.71
C GLY A 73 -3.41 -3.21 4.23
N GLY A 74 -2.31 -3.21 4.99
CA GLY A 74 -2.34 -3.14 6.45
C GLY A 74 -2.85 -1.81 6.98
N VAL A 75 -2.40 -0.70 6.39
CA VAL A 75 -2.85 0.66 6.74
C VAL A 75 -4.34 0.83 6.45
N ASP A 76 -4.82 0.37 5.30
CA ASP A 76 -6.25 0.44 4.95
C ASP A 76 -7.14 -0.27 5.98
N ARG A 77 -6.77 -1.50 6.37
CA ARG A 77 -7.47 -2.25 7.44
C ARG A 77 -7.42 -1.54 8.79
N ALA A 78 -6.29 -0.93 9.13
CA ALA A 78 -6.17 -0.18 10.38
C ALA A 78 -7.08 1.05 10.38
N LEU A 79 -7.14 1.80 9.28
CA LEU A 79 -8.03 2.96 9.12
C LEU A 79 -9.51 2.55 9.17
N ASP A 80 -9.88 1.42 8.56
CA ASP A 80 -11.24 0.88 8.63
C ASP A 80 -11.64 0.47 10.06
N SER A 81 -10.73 -0.18 10.80
CA SER A 81 -10.94 -0.52 12.21
C SER A 81 -11.11 0.71 13.09
N ILE A 82 -10.33 1.78 12.85
CA ILE A 82 -10.46 3.05 13.57
C ILE A 82 -11.82 3.67 13.26
N GLY A 83 -12.22 3.75 11.98
CA GLY A 83 -13.52 4.30 11.59
C GLY A 83 -14.68 3.56 12.24
N THR A 84 -14.64 2.22 12.24
CA THR A 84 -15.64 1.39 12.93
C THR A 84 -15.70 1.66 14.44
N SER A 85 -14.53 1.80 15.09
CA SER A 85 -14.45 2.05 16.53
C SER A 85 -14.98 3.43 16.93
N VAL A 86 -14.67 4.45 16.13
CA VAL A 86 -15.17 5.82 16.33
C VAL A 86 -16.69 5.84 16.19
N ALA A 87 -17.24 5.29 15.11
CA ALA A 87 -18.68 5.23 14.89
C ALA A 87 -19.41 4.44 15.98
N GLY A 88 -18.80 3.36 16.50
CA GLY A 88 -19.33 2.62 17.64
C GLY A 88 -19.39 3.45 18.93
N THR A 89 -18.31 4.20 19.21
CA THR A 89 -18.21 5.06 20.40
C THR A 89 -19.24 6.20 20.35
N GLU A 90 -19.42 6.83 19.18
CA GLU A 90 -20.43 7.89 18.99
C GLU A 90 -21.86 7.40 19.19
N ARG A 91 -22.20 6.21 18.66
CA ARG A 91 -23.52 5.60 18.89
C ARG A 91 -23.76 5.30 20.36
N ALA A 92 -22.77 4.75 21.07
CA ALA A 92 -22.88 4.46 22.50
C ALA A 92 -23.05 5.73 23.34
N ALA A 93 -22.32 6.79 23.01
CA ALA A 93 -22.46 8.09 23.66
C ALA A 93 -23.85 8.70 23.42
N THR A 94 -24.35 8.64 22.18
CA THR A 94 -25.68 9.14 21.83
C THR A 94 -26.77 8.39 22.58
N GLN A 95 -26.72 7.05 22.59
CA GLN A 95 -27.66 6.22 23.32
C GLN A 95 -27.70 6.60 24.81
N SER A 96 -26.53 6.73 25.43
CA SER A 96 -26.40 7.11 26.86
C SER A 96 -27.01 8.47 27.17
N LEU A 97 -26.99 9.42 26.23
CA LEU A 97 -27.57 10.76 26.39
C LEU A 97 -29.08 10.80 26.08
N THR A 98 -29.60 9.87 25.28
CA THR A 98 -31.03 9.80 24.94
C THR A 98 -31.86 8.94 25.89
N THR A 99 -31.22 8.09 26.69
CA THR A 99 -31.88 7.28 27.73
C THR A 99 -31.83 7.91 29.13
N ALA A 100 -31.33 9.14 29.26
CA ALA A 100 -31.35 9.95 30.49
C ALA A 100 -32.51 10.95 30.44
#